data_AF-A0A524FCY7-F1
#
_entry.id   AF-A0A524FCY7-F1
#
_cell.length_a   1.000
_cell.length_b   1.000
_cell.length_c   1.000
_cell.angle_alpha   90.00
_cell.angle_beta   90.00
_cell.angle_gamma   90.00
#
_symmetry.space_group_name_H-M   'P 1'
#
loop_
_entity.id
_entity.type
_entity.pdbx_description
1 polymer ?
#
loop_
_entity_poly.entity_id
_entity_poly.type
_entity_poly.pdbx_seq_one_letter_code
_entity_poly.pdbx_strand_id
1 'polypeptide(L)'
;MPSEDDSQEDNEQKNPRISVKIQDDFDYRVITKMAKNRDMSLSGAVRDIVHQWILQNTETLNKTYNVDIDEINEEIFLETATLSYDKQLKPLEESLINELPGFFEMVEIVDIEDLAEHFEVPVKTIKKIIFSHANVIKNKGLNLTVREGKIYKEGVN
;
A
#
# COMPACT_ATOMS: atom_id res chain seq x y z
N MET A 1 27.90 26.56 26.39
CA MET A 1 26.71 25.94 26.99
C MET A 1 25.49 26.47 26.25
N PRO A 2 24.50 25.63 25.99
CA PRO A 2 24.27 25.09 24.65
C PRO A 2 23.02 25.69 23.99
N SER A 3 22.93 25.54 22.68
CA SER A 3 21.64 25.40 22.02
C SER A 3 21.84 24.25 21.03
N GLU A 4 21.79 23.04 21.61
CA GLU A 4 21.31 21.86 20.92
C GLU A 4 19.89 22.21 20.48
N ASP A 5 19.70 22.51 19.22
CA ASP A 5 18.39 22.38 18.59
C ASP A 5 18.48 21.11 17.77
N ASP A 6 18.16 20.02 18.46
CA ASP A 6 17.85 18.70 17.93
C ASP A 6 16.76 18.87 16.86
N SER A 7 17.17 19.18 15.64
CA SER A 7 16.32 19.00 14.48
C SER A 7 16.34 17.50 14.22
N GLN A 8 15.39 16.82 14.87
CA GLN A 8 15.03 15.44 14.59
C GLN A 8 14.98 15.26 13.08
N GLU A 9 15.90 14.44 12.56
CA GLU A 9 15.89 14.00 11.18
C GLU A 9 14.57 13.26 10.95
N ASP A 10 13.61 13.94 10.33
CA ASP A 10 12.53 13.31 9.58
C ASP A 10 13.20 12.44 8.51
N ASN A 11 13.41 11.17 8.86
CA ASN A 11 13.92 10.14 7.97
C ASN A 11 12.77 9.71 7.02
N GLU A 12 12.20 10.68 6.29
CA GLU A 12 11.40 10.39 5.11
C GLU A 12 12.36 9.77 4.08
N GLN A 13 12.19 8.48 3.80
CA GLN A 13 12.80 7.81 2.65
C GLN A 13 12.46 8.60 1.37
N LYS A 14 13.31 9.56 1.00
CA LYS A 14 13.12 10.36 -0.21
C LYS A 14 13.33 9.48 -1.41
N ASN A 15 12.26 9.29 -2.19
CA ASN A 15 12.32 8.60 -3.48
C ASN A 15 13.47 9.16 -4.35
N PRO A 16 14.26 8.29 -5.00
CA PRO A 16 15.42 8.72 -5.78
C PRO A 16 15.00 9.66 -6.92
N ARG A 17 15.79 10.72 -7.14
CA ARG A 17 15.51 11.70 -8.18
C ARG A 17 15.74 11.09 -9.56
N ILE A 18 14.68 11.00 -10.35
CA ILE A 18 14.76 10.61 -11.77
C ILE A 18 14.85 11.88 -12.63
N SER A 19 15.81 11.90 -13.57
CA SER A 19 15.98 12.99 -14.54
C SER A 19 15.62 12.51 -15.93
N VAL A 20 14.61 13.13 -16.55
CA VAL A 20 14.16 12.79 -17.91
C VAL A 20 14.56 13.92 -18.86
N LYS A 21 15.21 13.56 -19.97
CA LYS A 21 15.52 14.51 -21.05
C LYS A 21 14.39 14.51 -22.06
N ILE A 22 13.72 15.66 -22.21
CA ILE A 22 12.77 15.90 -23.30
C ILE A 22 13.60 16.23 -24.54
N GLN A 23 13.65 15.32 -25.50
CA GLN A 23 14.49 15.46 -26.70
C GLN A 23 13.74 16.06 -27.89
N ASP A 24 12.40 15.96 -27.91
CA ASP A 24 11.55 16.47 -29.00
C ASP A 24 11.09 17.91 -28.74
N ASP A 25 11.20 18.78 -29.75
CA ASP A 25 10.73 20.17 -29.71
C ASP A 25 9.20 20.25 -29.60
N PHE A 26 8.48 19.26 -30.16
CA PHE A 26 7.04 19.14 -30.01
C PHE A 26 6.66 18.92 -28.54
N ASP A 27 7.25 17.89 -27.91
CA ASP A 27 6.98 17.54 -26.51
C ASP A 27 7.34 18.70 -25.58
N TYR A 28 8.48 19.33 -25.81
CA TYR A 28 8.92 20.49 -25.03
C TYR A 28 7.92 21.63 -25.11
N ARG A 29 7.41 21.96 -26.31
CA ARG A 29 6.41 23.02 -26.50
C ARG A 29 5.07 22.67 -25.87
N VAL A 30 4.62 21.43 -25.98
CA VAL A 30 3.36 20.95 -25.36
C VAL A 30 3.47 21.07 -23.85
N ILE A 31 4.51 20.51 -23.24
CA ILE A 31 4.73 20.53 -21.79
C ILE A 31 4.89 21.98 -21.29
N THR A 32 5.62 22.82 -22.02
CA THR A 32 5.77 24.25 -21.67
C THR A 32 4.44 24.99 -21.67
N LYS A 33 3.56 24.73 -22.65
CA LYS A 33 2.22 25.33 -22.67
C LYS A 33 1.35 24.81 -21.52
N MET A 34 1.40 23.51 -21.23
CA MET A 34 0.67 22.93 -20.10
C MET A 34 1.11 23.55 -18.77
N ALA A 35 2.42 23.67 -18.55
CA ALA A 35 3.00 24.29 -17.36
C ALA A 35 2.55 25.75 -17.19
N LYS A 36 2.62 26.54 -18.26
CA LYS A 36 2.17 27.95 -18.24
C LYS A 36 0.68 28.09 -17.98
N ASN A 37 -0.15 27.26 -18.61
CA ASN A 37 -1.60 27.36 -18.49
C ASN A 37 -2.12 27.00 -17.09
N ARG A 38 -1.35 26.23 -16.31
CA ARG A 38 -1.72 25.77 -14.97
C ARG A 38 -0.83 26.34 -13.86
N ASP A 39 -0.01 27.33 -14.18
CA ASP A 39 0.94 27.98 -13.24
C ASP A 39 1.77 26.98 -12.43
N MET A 40 2.38 26.01 -13.12
CA MET A 40 3.20 24.96 -12.51
C MET A 40 4.58 24.87 -13.14
N SER A 41 5.52 24.23 -12.46
CA SER A 41 6.86 23.97 -13.01
C SER A 41 6.80 22.94 -14.16
N LEU A 42 7.81 22.95 -15.03
CA LEU A 42 7.94 21.95 -16.10
C LEU A 42 8.00 20.52 -15.53
N SER A 43 8.71 20.32 -14.43
CA SER A 43 8.78 19.02 -13.75
C SER A 43 7.42 18.60 -13.17
N GLY A 44 6.65 19.55 -12.63
CA GLY A 44 5.28 19.31 -12.18
C GLY A 44 4.36 18.88 -13.33
N ALA A 45 4.44 19.57 -14.47
CA ALA A 45 3.68 19.22 -15.66
C ALA A 45 4.03 17.81 -16.17
N VAL A 46 5.32 17.46 -16.23
CA VAL A 46 5.76 16.10 -16.60
C VAL A 46 5.25 15.06 -15.61
N ARG A 47 5.39 15.31 -14.31
CA ARG A 47 4.89 14.41 -13.26
C ARG A 47 3.39 14.16 -13.41
N ASP A 48 2.61 15.21 -13.62
CA ASP A 48 1.16 15.10 -13.76
C ASP A 48 0.77 14.33 -15.04
N ILE A 49 1.47 14.54 -16.16
CA ILE A 49 1.27 13.75 -17.38
C ILE A 49 1.53 12.26 -17.12
N VAL A 50 2.68 11.95 -16.52
CA VAL A 50 3.05 10.56 -16.21
C VAL A 50 2.03 9.93 -15.28
N HIS A 51 1.62 10.65 -14.23
CA HIS A 51 0.62 10.17 -13.28
C HIS A 51 -0.72 9.88 -13.95
N GLN A 52 -1.23 10.81 -14.77
CA GLN A 52 -2.49 10.61 -15.51
C GLN A 52 -2.38 9.46 -16.50
N TRP A 53 -1.24 9.32 -17.18
CA TRP A 53 -1.02 8.23 -18.11
C TRP A 53 -1.03 6.88 -17.39
N ILE A 54 -0.36 6.74 -16.24
CA ILE A 54 -0.38 5.52 -15.43
C ILE A 54 -1.81 5.14 -15.05
N LEU A 55 -2.59 6.09 -14.53
CA LEU A 55 -3.98 5.84 -14.12
C LEU A 55 -4.90 5.40 -15.26
N GLN A 56 -4.66 5.90 -16.47
CA GLN A 56 -5.48 5.59 -17.64
C GLN A 56 -5.06 4.31 -18.36
N ASN A 57 -3.86 3.79 -18.07
CA ASN A 57 -3.23 2.70 -18.83
C ASN A 57 -2.82 1.52 -17.93
N THR A 58 -3.57 1.28 -16.85
CA THR A 58 -3.30 0.18 -15.90
C THR A 58 -3.25 -1.19 -16.58
N GLU A 59 -4.16 -1.46 -17.51
CA GLU A 59 -4.19 -2.71 -18.26
C GLU A 59 -2.95 -2.87 -19.16
N THR A 60 -2.51 -1.80 -19.82
CA THR A 60 -1.30 -1.78 -20.65
C THR A 60 -0.05 -2.01 -19.80
N LEU A 61 0.01 -1.40 -18.62
CA LEU A 61 1.08 -1.58 -17.65
C LEU A 61 1.20 -3.05 -17.21
N ASN A 62 0.08 -3.68 -16.90
CA ASN A 62 0.05 -5.10 -16.54
C ASN A 62 0.47 -5.98 -17.74
N LYS A 63 -0.19 -5.84 -18.90
CA LYS A 63 0.04 -6.74 -20.05
C LYS A 63 1.39 -6.58 -20.75
N THR A 64 1.91 -5.36 -20.81
CA THR A 64 3.11 -5.05 -21.61
C THR A 64 4.37 -4.98 -20.75
N TYR A 65 4.23 -4.45 -19.54
CA TYR A 65 5.36 -4.18 -18.65
C TYR A 65 5.36 -5.06 -17.41
N ASN A 66 4.35 -5.94 -17.24
CA ASN A 66 4.16 -6.80 -16.08
C ASN A 66 4.17 -6.00 -14.76
N VAL A 67 3.53 -4.83 -14.79
CA VAL A 67 3.35 -3.95 -13.64
C VAL A 67 1.90 -4.04 -13.18
N ASP A 68 1.67 -4.71 -12.06
CA ASP A 68 0.35 -4.79 -11.44
C ASP A 68 0.16 -3.62 -10.44
N ILE A 69 -0.79 -2.75 -10.74
CA ILE A 69 -1.06 -1.55 -9.94
C ILE A 69 -1.77 -1.90 -8.63
N ASP A 70 -2.58 -2.97 -8.62
CA ASP A 70 -3.27 -3.41 -7.41
C ASP A 70 -2.28 -4.04 -6.42
N GLU A 71 -1.30 -4.81 -6.92
CA GLU A 71 -0.17 -5.33 -6.14
C GLU A 71 0.66 -4.18 -5.53
N ILE A 72 1.06 -3.19 -6.33
CA ILE A 72 1.83 -2.03 -5.83
C ILE A 72 1.05 -1.25 -4.78
N ASN A 73 -0.26 -1.08 -4.96
CA ASN A 73 -1.10 -0.41 -3.95
C ASN A 73 -1.18 -1.23 -2.66
N GLU A 74 -1.24 -2.56 -2.75
CA GLU A 74 -1.20 -3.46 -1.60
C GLU A 74 0.16 -3.38 -0.89
N GLU A 75 1.27 -3.37 -1.62
CA GLU A 75 2.62 -3.18 -1.06
C GLU A 75 2.76 -1.83 -0.33
N ILE A 76 2.37 -0.73 -0.97
CA ILE A 76 2.39 0.61 -0.34
C ILE A 76 1.49 0.64 0.90
N PHE A 77 0.33 -0.03 0.84
CA PHE A 77 -0.56 -0.12 1.99
C PHE A 77 0.06 -0.93 3.12
N LEU A 78 0.75 -2.04 2.83
CA LEU A 78 1.45 -2.85 3.82
C LEU A 78 2.62 -2.09 4.46
N GLU A 79 3.41 -1.36 3.68
CA GLU A 79 4.52 -0.51 4.15
C GLU A 79 4.02 0.68 5.01
N THR A 80 2.92 1.31 4.61
CA THR A 80 2.34 2.42 5.39
C THR A 80 1.55 1.93 6.61
N ALA A 81 0.98 0.72 6.54
CA ALA A 81 0.35 0.06 7.67
C ALA A 81 1.40 -0.32 8.73
N THR A 82 2.56 -0.85 8.35
CA THR A 82 3.67 -1.12 9.29
C THR A 82 4.20 0.14 9.98
N LEU A 83 4.11 1.31 9.34
CA LEU A 83 4.48 2.60 9.92
C LEU A 83 3.39 3.24 10.80
N SER A 84 2.14 2.77 10.76
CA SER A 84 0.99 3.36 11.48
C SER A 84 0.54 2.55 12.71
N TYR A 85 1.45 1.83 13.36
CA TYR A 85 1.14 1.03 14.55
C TYR A 85 1.17 1.87 15.83
N ASP A 86 0.16 2.72 16.01
CA ASP A 86 -0.24 3.18 17.35
C ASP A 86 -1.74 3.55 17.42
N LYS A 87 -2.57 2.80 16.72
CA LYS A 87 -4.04 2.90 16.89
C LYS A 87 -4.50 1.75 17.78
N GLN A 88 -4.94 2.12 18.98
CA GLN A 88 -5.65 1.25 19.91
C GLN A 88 -6.65 0.37 19.15
N LEU A 89 -6.56 -0.95 19.35
CA LEU A 89 -7.49 -1.92 18.79
C LEU A 89 -8.91 -1.56 19.20
N LYS A 90 -9.83 -1.52 18.25
CA LYS A 90 -11.25 -1.39 18.59
C LYS A 90 -11.75 -2.73 19.18
N PRO A 91 -12.76 -2.71 20.07
CA PRO A 91 -13.29 -3.93 20.69
C PRO A 91 -13.72 -5.02 19.69
N LEU A 92 -14.25 -4.62 18.52
CA LEU A 92 -14.61 -5.53 17.44
C LEU A 92 -13.37 -6.19 16.80
N GLU A 93 -12.30 -5.43 16.61
CA GLU A 93 -11.03 -5.91 16.04
C GLU A 93 -10.35 -6.90 17.01
N GLU A 94 -10.42 -6.64 18.32
CA GLU A 94 -9.92 -7.57 19.33
C GLU A 94 -10.66 -8.92 19.33
N SER A 95 -12.00 -8.90 19.26
CA SER A 95 -12.81 -10.14 19.19
C SER A 95 -12.44 -10.96 17.97
N LEU A 96 -12.38 -10.33 16.80
CA LEU A 96 -12.00 -11.00 15.55
C LEU A 96 -10.60 -11.59 15.64
N ILE A 97 -9.61 -10.85 16.16
CA ILE A 97 -8.25 -11.36 16.33
C ILE A 97 -8.17 -12.48 17.38
N ASN A 98 -9.08 -12.56 18.34
CA ASN A 98 -9.18 -13.69 19.27
C ASN A 98 -9.75 -14.95 18.61
N GLU A 99 -10.66 -14.80 17.66
CA GLU A 99 -11.36 -15.91 17.00
C GLU A 99 -10.60 -16.46 15.78
N LEU A 100 -9.80 -15.61 15.11
CA LEU A 100 -8.98 -15.98 13.96
C LEU A 100 -8.13 -17.24 14.17
N PRO A 101 -7.40 -17.42 15.30
CA PRO A 101 -6.63 -18.65 15.54
C PRO A 101 -7.47 -19.93 15.46
N GLY A 102 -8.68 -19.92 16.04
CA GLY A 102 -9.58 -21.07 16.03
C GLY A 102 -10.15 -21.37 14.64
N PHE A 103 -10.43 -20.35 13.85
CA PHE A 103 -10.85 -20.52 12.45
C PHE A 103 -9.76 -21.23 11.62
N PHE A 104 -8.51 -20.76 11.74
CA PHE A 104 -7.37 -21.28 11.01
C PHE A 104 -6.80 -22.59 11.61
N GLU A 105 -7.39 -23.16 12.66
CA GLU A 105 -7.11 -24.55 13.06
C GLU A 105 -7.70 -25.56 12.06
N MET A 106 -8.85 -25.22 11.46
CA MET A 106 -9.59 -26.10 10.57
C MET A 106 -9.37 -25.77 9.09
N VAL A 107 -8.84 -24.58 8.79
CA VAL A 107 -8.70 -24.04 7.44
C VAL A 107 -7.28 -23.53 7.24
N GLU A 108 -6.58 -24.07 6.25
CA GLU A 108 -5.20 -23.63 5.90
C GLU A 108 -5.21 -22.43 4.93
N ILE A 109 -6.23 -22.33 4.09
CA ILE A 109 -6.36 -21.32 3.03
C ILE A 109 -7.82 -20.86 2.98
N VAL A 110 -8.04 -19.55 2.98
CA VAL A 110 -9.38 -18.96 2.85
C VAL A 110 -9.33 -17.69 2.00
N ASP A 111 -10.36 -17.47 1.19
CA ASP A 111 -10.56 -16.20 0.50
C ASP A 111 -10.93 -15.09 1.51
N ILE A 112 -10.42 -13.87 1.32
CA ILE A 112 -10.72 -12.75 2.24
C ILE A 112 -12.24 -12.47 2.30
N GLU A 113 -12.93 -12.70 1.19
CA GLU A 113 -14.37 -12.53 1.04
C GLU A 113 -15.14 -13.56 1.90
N ASP A 114 -14.78 -14.83 1.80
CA ASP A 114 -15.36 -15.91 2.61
C ASP A 114 -15.13 -15.68 4.12
N LEU A 115 -13.94 -15.20 4.48
CA LEU A 115 -13.62 -14.85 5.86
C LEU A 115 -14.49 -13.69 6.36
N ALA A 116 -14.71 -12.68 5.51
CA ALA A 116 -15.55 -11.54 5.85
C ALA A 116 -17.02 -11.95 6.01
N GLU A 117 -17.51 -12.84 5.16
CA GLU A 117 -18.86 -13.43 5.28
C GLU A 117 -19.00 -14.24 6.56
N HIS A 118 -18.01 -15.09 6.89
CA HIS A 118 -18.03 -15.91 8.10
C HIS A 118 -18.15 -15.08 9.38
N PHE A 119 -17.44 -13.95 9.43
CA PHE A 119 -17.45 -13.05 10.57
C PHE A 119 -18.53 -11.95 10.48
N GLU A 120 -19.38 -11.98 9.46
CA GLU A 120 -20.43 -10.98 9.19
C GLU A 120 -19.92 -9.53 9.20
N VAL A 121 -18.70 -9.31 8.70
CA VAL A 121 -18.07 -7.99 8.63
C VAL A 121 -17.73 -7.58 7.20
N PRO A 122 -17.60 -6.27 6.92
CA PRO A 122 -17.12 -5.84 5.62
C PRO A 122 -15.72 -6.40 5.33
N VAL A 123 -15.47 -6.82 4.08
CA VAL A 123 -14.15 -7.22 3.55
C VAL A 123 -13.05 -6.24 3.94
N LYS A 124 -13.35 -4.94 3.89
CA LYS A 124 -12.43 -3.85 4.28
C LYS A 124 -11.97 -3.97 5.74
N THR A 125 -12.82 -4.43 6.64
CA THR A 125 -12.51 -4.64 8.06
C THR A 125 -11.53 -5.79 8.23
N ILE A 126 -11.75 -6.91 7.53
CA ILE A 126 -10.81 -8.05 7.55
C ILE A 126 -9.45 -7.63 7.00
N LYS A 127 -9.40 -6.99 5.83
CA LYS A 127 -8.16 -6.45 5.26
C LYS A 127 -7.45 -5.53 6.25
N LYS A 128 -8.17 -4.58 6.83
CA LYS A 128 -7.62 -3.67 7.84
C LYS A 128 -7.05 -4.43 9.04
N ILE A 129 -7.74 -5.43 9.57
CA ILE A 129 -7.27 -6.21 10.72
C ILE A 129 -5.99 -6.99 10.38
N ILE A 130 -5.99 -7.71 9.27
CA ILE A 130 -4.86 -8.55 8.86
C ILE A 130 -3.61 -7.68 8.62
N PHE A 131 -3.78 -6.53 7.97
CA PHE A 131 -2.66 -5.67 7.59
C PHE A 131 -2.22 -4.71 8.71
N SER A 132 -3.17 -4.11 9.43
CA SER A 132 -2.88 -3.14 10.50
C SER A 132 -2.65 -3.79 11.87
N HIS A 133 -2.91 -5.09 12.03
CA HIS A 133 -2.67 -5.82 13.29
C HIS A 133 -1.91 -7.13 13.09
N ALA A 134 -1.17 -7.28 11.99
CA ALA A 134 -0.36 -8.46 11.66
C ALA A 134 0.54 -8.92 12.82
N ASN A 135 1.21 -7.97 13.49
CA ASN A 135 2.08 -8.28 14.63
C ASN A 135 1.31 -8.87 15.83
N VAL A 136 0.09 -8.40 16.07
CA VAL A 136 -0.77 -8.90 17.16
C VAL A 136 -1.26 -10.31 16.83
N ILE A 137 -1.62 -10.54 15.57
CA ILE A 137 -2.03 -11.86 15.05
C ILE A 137 -0.86 -12.86 15.16
N LYS A 138 0.35 -12.43 14.78
CA LYS A 138 1.59 -13.22 14.92
C LYS A 138 1.90 -13.58 16.37
N ASN A 139 1.74 -12.65 17.30
CA ASN A 139 1.93 -12.90 18.72
C ASN A 139 0.93 -13.90 19.31
N LYS A 140 -0.20 -14.15 18.64
CA LYS A 140 -1.17 -15.21 18.99
C LYS A 140 -0.87 -16.55 18.32
N GLY A 141 0.30 -16.70 17.70
CA GLY A 141 0.74 -17.95 17.08
C GLY A 141 0.18 -18.17 15.68
N LEU A 142 -0.38 -17.14 15.05
CA LEU A 142 -0.92 -17.22 13.70
C LEU A 142 -0.04 -16.43 12.73
N ASN A 143 0.75 -17.13 11.93
CA ASN A 143 1.47 -16.54 10.80
C ASN A 143 0.57 -16.59 9.57
N LEU A 144 0.10 -15.43 9.14
CA LEU A 144 -0.73 -15.30 7.95
C LEU A 144 0.04 -14.58 6.84
N THR A 145 -0.10 -15.06 5.62
CA THR A 145 0.38 -14.40 4.41
C THR A 145 -0.79 -14.19 3.48
N VAL A 146 -0.87 -13.02 2.86
CA VAL A 146 -1.88 -12.73 1.83
C VAL A 146 -1.23 -12.84 0.45
N ARG A 147 -1.83 -13.61 -0.46
CA ARG A 147 -1.42 -13.69 -1.87
C ARG A 147 -2.66 -13.80 -2.74
N GLU A 148 -2.77 -12.97 -3.78
CA GLU A 148 -3.87 -13.01 -4.76
C GLU A 148 -5.28 -12.98 -4.11
N GLY A 149 -5.45 -12.21 -3.03
CA GLY A 149 -6.73 -12.12 -2.32
C GLY A 149 -7.08 -13.30 -1.39
N LYS A 150 -6.16 -14.27 -1.24
CA LYS A 150 -6.27 -15.41 -0.33
C LYS A 150 -5.36 -15.24 0.88
N ILE A 151 -5.83 -15.72 2.02
CA ILE A 151 -5.09 -15.76 3.27
C ILE A 151 -4.60 -17.18 3.50
N TYR A 152 -3.28 -17.33 3.61
CA TYR A 152 -2.58 -18.58 3.85
C TYR A 152 -2.09 -18.60 5.28
N LYS A 153 -2.35 -19.67 6.01
CA LYS A 153 -1.67 -19.96 7.26
C LYS A 153 -0.31 -20.58 6.93
N GLU A 154 0.78 -19.88 7.23
CA GLU A 154 2.10 -20.51 7.18
C GLU A 154 2.23 -21.43 8.40
N GLY A 155 2.35 -22.73 8.13
CA GLY A 155 2.63 -23.74 9.14
C GLY A 155 3.93 -23.40 9.86
N VAL A 156 3.90 -23.41 11.20
CA VAL A 156 5.09 -23.34 12.03
C VAL A 156 5.93 -24.59 11.72
N ASN A 157 7.09 -24.41 11.07
CA ASN A 157 8.16 -25.40 11.12
C ASN A 157 8.77 -25.43 12.52
#